data_AF-A0A415EH09-F1
#
_entry.id   AF-A0A415EH09-F1
#
_cell.length_a   1.000
_cell.length_b   1.000
_cell.length_c   1.000
_cell.angle_alpha   90.00
_cell.angle_beta   90.00
_cell.angle_gamma   90.00
#
_symmetry.space_group_name_H-M   'P 1'
#
loop_
_entity.id
_entity.type
_entity.pdbx_description
1 polymer ?
#
loop_
_entity_poly.entity_id
_entity_poly.type
_entity_poly.pdbx_seq_one_letter_code
_entity_poly.pdbx_strand_id
1 'polypeptide(L)'
;MSLWESPFYLLQVATETRKTAILSAAEERELLQGDGTARELANRLTNPGLRLEEEVAWLPGVSAQETASILQQVKAAPRKEPQSAALSRSSDLYCAKANVLAQRVAEEGPGAENLTDMGLLMQYTERIVPEKLMEQINQNRRAAGLPAVESVAKVKQALEKQQREWVRLCKLALDRYQSEHIGLGLGMLLELLTKKRSQRAPQLAYSLVDAYEVEAQGFFAAATPALRELVRYTSKRAGEDVSQVELAYLLGHLLRLTYTWEKLAQPLELAKESRLQDDRQSRQVAVDLCTISAKLLMAAAREPGTKLVFWADALIFLAGLKVIALDGDFLQNRARNELAALQKLTLSGVSLPSRKAAVAQTQGVIFQFMQQKQLQGNMTQEIQEIVNTL
;
A
#
# COMPACT_ATOMS: atom_id res chain seq x y z
N MET A 1 -12.41 5.58 -14.25
CA MET A 1 -13.71 5.15 -14.69
C MET A 1 -13.63 3.66 -14.79
N SER A 2 -14.63 2.95 -14.27
CA SER A 2 -14.77 1.52 -14.53
C SER A 2 -14.98 1.29 -16.03
N LEU A 3 -14.51 0.17 -16.58
CA LEU A 3 -14.80 -0.21 -17.97
C LEU A 3 -16.32 -0.30 -18.20
N TRP A 4 -17.12 -0.63 -17.18
CA TRP A 4 -18.57 -0.71 -17.31
C TRP A 4 -19.27 0.66 -17.34
N GLU A 5 -18.57 1.71 -16.92
CA GLU A 5 -19.07 3.09 -16.92
C GLU A 5 -18.62 3.88 -18.15
N SER A 6 -17.77 3.28 -18.98
CA SER A 6 -17.26 3.89 -20.21
C SER A 6 -18.41 4.22 -21.16
N PRO A 7 -18.41 5.41 -21.80
CA PRO A 7 -19.36 5.75 -22.85
C PRO A 7 -19.35 4.75 -24.02
N PHE A 8 -18.19 4.13 -24.33
CA PHE A 8 -18.11 3.08 -25.35
C PHE A 8 -18.92 1.84 -24.96
N TYR A 9 -18.83 1.42 -23.69
CA TYR A 9 -19.61 0.31 -23.16
C TYR A 9 -21.09 0.64 -23.08
N LEU A 10 -21.43 1.78 -22.49
CA LEU A 10 -22.82 2.17 -22.25
C LEU A 10 -23.59 2.41 -23.55
N LEU A 11 -22.98 3.02 -24.56
CA LEU A 11 -23.62 3.22 -25.87
C LEU A 11 -23.46 2.02 -26.81
N GLN A 12 -22.76 0.94 -26.40
CA GLN A 12 -22.48 -0.24 -27.23
C GLN A 12 -21.81 0.12 -28.57
N VAL A 13 -20.86 1.05 -28.52
CA VAL A 13 -20.11 1.54 -29.68
C VAL A 13 -18.61 1.26 -29.52
N ALA A 14 -17.91 1.12 -30.64
CA ALA A 14 -16.47 0.89 -30.67
C ALA A 14 -15.70 2.20 -30.87
N THR A 15 -14.38 2.16 -30.66
CA THR A 15 -13.50 3.32 -30.89
C THR A 15 -13.41 3.71 -32.36
N GLU A 16 -13.72 2.77 -33.25
CA GLU A 16 -13.75 2.87 -34.70
C GLU A 16 -15.13 3.34 -35.22
N THR A 17 -16.12 3.55 -34.34
CA THR A 17 -17.46 3.98 -34.72
C THR A 17 -17.48 5.46 -35.13
N ARG A 18 -18.12 5.75 -36.27
CA ARG A 18 -18.28 7.11 -36.83
C ARG A 18 -19.21 7.97 -35.98
N LYS A 19 -19.02 9.29 -36.05
CA LYS A 19 -19.83 10.29 -35.32
C LYS A 19 -21.35 10.11 -35.49
N THR A 20 -21.81 9.88 -36.72
CA THR A 20 -23.24 9.72 -37.02
C THR A 20 -23.85 8.50 -36.30
N ALA A 21 -23.15 7.36 -36.34
CA ALA A 21 -23.60 6.14 -35.67
C ALA A 21 -23.60 6.26 -34.14
N ILE A 22 -22.65 7.01 -33.56
CA ILE A 22 -22.65 7.30 -32.10
C ILE A 22 -23.91 8.10 -31.71
N LEU A 23 -24.27 9.11 -32.50
CA LEU A 23 -25.47 9.91 -32.25
C LEU A 23 -26.74 9.07 -32.39
N SER A 24 -26.84 8.23 -33.42
CA SER A 24 -27.98 7.33 -33.59
C SER A 24 -28.12 6.32 -32.45
N ALA A 25 -27.02 5.72 -31.98
CA ALA A 25 -27.04 4.81 -30.83
C ALA A 25 -27.49 5.51 -29.54
N ALA A 26 -27.08 6.77 -29.36
CA ALA A 26 -27.51 7.57 -28.22
C ALA A 26 -28.99 7.98 -28.32
N GLU A 27 -29.49 8.35 -29.50
CA GLU A 27 -30.91 8.62 -29.72
C GLU A 27 -31.78 7.39 -29.43
N GLU A 28 -31.38 6.21 -29.92
CA GLU A 28 -32.07 4.95 -29.66
C GLU A 28 -32.12 4.63 -28.16
N ARG A 29 -31.00 4.79 -27.46
CA ARG A 29 -30.94 4.57 -26.00
C ARG A 29 -31.76 5.61 -25.23
N GLU A 30 -31.74 6.87 -25.67
CA GLU A 30 -32.51 7.96 -25.06
C GLU A 30 -34.01 7.72 -25.18
N LEU A 31 -34.48 7.17 -26.29
CA LEU A 31 -35.89 6.78 -26.46
C LEU A 31 -36.34 5.70 -25.45
N LEU A 32 -35.41 4.84 -25.01
CA LEU A 32 -35.69 3.76 -24.06
C LEU A 32 -35.61 4.24 -22.59
N GLN A 33 -34.70 5.16 -22.27
CA GLN A 33 -34.38 5.55 -20.88
C GLN A 33 -34.89 6.94 -20.49
N GLY A 34 -34.89 7.92 -21.42
CA GLY A 34 -35.50 9.24 -21.27
C GLY A 34 -34.89 10.17 -20.21
N ASP A 35 -33.67 9.91 -19.74
CA ASP A 35 -33.04 10.63 -18.62
C ASP A 35 -31.92 11.61 -19.03
N GLY A 36 -31.69 11.81 -20.33
CA GLY A 36 -30.66 12.69 -20.87
C GLY A 36 -29.24 12.11 -20.86
N THR A 37 -29.02 10.96 -20.20
CA THR A 37 -27.67 10.41 -20.00
C THR A 37 -27.04 9.96 -21.31
N ALA A 38 -27.82 9.41 -22.24
CA ALA A 38 -27.29 8.94 -23.52
C ALA A 38 -26.73 10.08 -24.37
N ARG A 39 -27.39 11.25 -24.33
CA ARG A 39 -26.90 12.47 -25.00
C ARG A 39 -25.57 12.97 -24.42
N GLU A 40 -25.41 12.93 -23.10
CA GLU A 40 -24.17 13.31 -22.43
C GLU A 40 -23.01 12.37 -22.79
N LEU A 41 -23.26 11.06 -22.82
CA LEU A 41 -22.28 10.05 -23.24
C LEU A 41 -21.86 10.27 -24.71
N ALA A 42 -22.81 10.56 -25.59
CA ALA A 42 -22.51 10.87 -26.99
C ALA A 42 -21.69 12.15 -27.13
N ASN A 43 -21.98 13.18 -26.33
CA ASN A 43 -21.18 14.40 -26.32
C ASN A 43 -19.72 14.12 -25.93
N ARG A 44 -19.48 13.28 -24.91
CA ARG A 44 -18.12 12.86 -24.53
C ARG A 44 -17.39 12.17 -25.69
N LEU A 45 -18.07 11.32 -26.45
CA LEU A 45 -17.47 10.60 -27.58
C LEU A 45 -17.34 11.41 -28.88
N THR A 46 -18.08 12.52 -29.02
CA THR A 46 -18.08 13.32 -30.26
C THR A 46 -17.28 14.63 -30.12
N ASN A 47 -17.06 15.12 -28.90
CA ASN A 47 -16.14 16.21 -28.63
C ASN A 47 -14.68 15.69 -28.66
N PRO A 48 -13.77 16.25 -29.49
CA PRO A 48 -12.43 15.70 -29.67
C PRO A 48 -11.58 15.61 -28.40
N GLY A 49 -11.75 16.56 -27.47
CA GLY A 49 -11.00 16.61 -26.21
C GLY A 49 -11.51 15.58 -25.21
N LEU A 50 -12.82 15.56 -24.97
CA LEU A 50 -13.45 14.57 -24.08
C LEU A 50 -13.23 13.14 -24.62
N ARG A 51 -13.35 12.94 -25.93
CA ARG A 51 -13.15 11.63 -26.56
C ARG A 51 -11.75 11.09 -26.29
N LEU A 52 -10.73 11.95 -26.29
CA LEU A 52 -9.36 11.51 -26.01
C LEU A 52 -9.25 10.94 -24.59
N GLU A 53 -9.90 11.58 -23.62
CA GLU A 53 -9.94 11.08 -22.23
C GLU A 53 -10.64 9.71 -22.17
N GLU A 54 -11.76 9.54 -22.88
CA GLU A 54 -12.45 8.25 -22.97
C GLU A 54 -11.59 7.18 -23.65
N GLU A 55 -10.88 7.51 -24.73
CA GLU A 55 -10.05 6.57 -25.47
C GLU A 55 -8.85 6.10 -24.64
N VAL A 56 -8.22 7.00 -23.87
CA VAL A 56 -7.14 6.66 -22.94
C VAL A 56 -7.65 5.78 -21.80
N ALA A 57 -8.85 6.04 -21.29
CA ALA A 57 -9.47 5.26 -20.22
C ALA A 57 -10.06 3.90 -20.67
N TRP A 58 -10.10 3.65 -21.99
CA TRP A 58 -10.69 2.45 -22.58
C TRP A 58 -9.67 1.35 -22.88
N LEU A 59 -9.71 0.73 -24.07
CA LEU A 59 -8.78 -0.28 -24.54
C LEU A 59 -8.07 0.23 -25.80
N PRO A 60 -7.23 1.28 -25.70
CA PRO A 60 -6.60 1.89 -26.86
C PRO A 60 -5.74 0.88 -27.63
N GLY A 61 -5.88 0.87 -28.95
CA GLY A 61 -5.16 -0.05 -29.84
C GLY A 61 -5.71 -1.48 -29.88
N VAL A 62 -6.81 -1.78 -29.18
CA VAL A 62 -7.52 -3.06 -29.25
C VAL A 62 -8.69 -2.93 -30.24
N SER A 63 -8.88 -3.95 -31.07
CA SER A 63 -9.99 -3.98 -32.04
C SER A 63 -11.36 -4.12 -31.35
N ALA A 64 -12.43 -3.71 -32.02
CA ALA A 64 -13.81 -3.89 -31.53
C ALA A 64 -14.15 -5.36 -31.16
N GLN A 65 -13.75 -6.32 -32.01
CA GLN A 65 -14.03 -7.74 -31.79
C GLN A 65 -13.28 -8.28 -30.55
N GLU A 66 -11.99 -7.93 -30.40
CA GLU A 66 -11.21 -8.34 -29.24
C GLU A 66 -11.65 -7.63 -27.97
N THR A 67 -12.07 -6.37 -28.06
CA THR A 67 -12.68 -5.63 -26.95
C THR A 67 -13.90 -6.37 -26.42
N ALA A 68 -14.83 -6.78 -27.29
CA ALA A 68 -15.99 -7.56 -26.88
C ALA A 68 -15.60 -8.88 -26.19
N SER A 69 -14.59 -9.59 -26.72
CA SER A 69 -14.07 -10.82 -26.10
C SER A 69 -13.45 -10.56 -24.72
N ILE A 70 -12.61 -9.52 -24.58
CA ILE A 70 -11.99 -9.15 -23.30
C ILE A 70 -13.07 -8.83 -22.27
N LEU A 71 -14.05 -7.99 -22.62
CA LEU A 71 -15.13 -7.61 -21.72
C LEU A 71 -15.98 -8.81 -21.29
N GLN A 72 -16.26 -9.74 -22.21
CA GLN A 72 -16.97 -10.99 -21.87
C GLN A 72 -16.16 -11.83 -20.88
N GLN A 73 -14.85 -11.96 -21.08
CA GLN A 73 -13.97 -12.74 -20.20
C GLN A 73 -13.83 -12.10 -18.82
N VAL A 74 -13.59 -10.78 -18.75
CA VAL A 74 -13.53 -10.03 -17.49
C VAL A 74 -14.86 -10.14 -16.75
N LYS A 75 -16.00 -10.07 -17.45
CA LYS A 75 -17.33 -10.23 -16.81
C LYS A 75 -17.58 -11.66 -16.31
N ALA A 76 -17.17 -12.68 -17.07
CA ALA A 76 -17.40 -14.09 -16.72
C ALA A 76 -16.46 -14.58 -15.60
N ALA A 77 -15.23 -14.10 -15.58
CA ALA A 77 -14.22 -14.43 -14.59
C ALA A 77 -13.37 -13.20 -14.24
N PRO A 78 -13.90 -12.28 -13.40
CA PRO A 78 -13.20 -11.05 -12.97
C PRO A 78 -11.77 -11.27 -12.46
N ARG A 79 -11.54 -12.43 -11.85
CA ARG A 79 -10.27 -12.78 -11.19
C ARG A 79 -9.23 -13.42 -12.12
N LYS A 80 -9.56 -13.62 -13.40
CA LYS A 80 -8.64 -14.24 -14.35
C LYS A 80 -8.19 -13.22 -15.37
N GLU A 81 -6.89 -13.22 -15.66
CA GLU A 81 -6.38 -12.45 -16.79
C GLU A 81 -7.11 -12.90 -18.07
N PRO A 82 -7.68 -11.97 -18.85
CA PRO A 82 -8.35 -12.33 -20.07
C PRO A 82 -7.34 -12.90 -21.07
N GLN A 83 -7.66 -14.07 -21.61
CA GLN A 83 -6.96 -14.70 -22.71
C GLN A 83 -7.27 -13.92 -23.99
N SER A 84 -6.49 -12.87 -24.25
CA SER A 84 -6.61 -12.03 -25.43
C SER A 84 -5.33 -12.08 -26.25
N ALA A 85 -5.45 -12.42 -27.54
CA ALA A 85 -4.32 -12.41 -28.45
C ALA A 85 -3.66 -11.02 -28.53
N ALA A 86 -4.45 -9.94 -28.61
CA ALA A 86 -3.91 -8.57 -28.57
C ALA A 86 -3.11 -8.31 -27.29
N LEU A 87 -3.69 -8.57 -26.11
CA LEU A 87 -3.02 -8.30 -24.84
C LEU A 87 -1.79 -9.21 -24.63
N SER A 88 -1.84 -10.48 -25.04
CA SER A 88 -0.71 -11.40 -24.86
C SER A 88 0.40 -11.23 -25.90
N ARG A 89 0.08 -10.89 -27.16
CA ARG A 89 1.06 -10.82 -28.26
C ARG A 89 1.68 -9.43 -28.42
N SER A 90 0.91 -8.38 -28.17
CA SER A 90 1.42 -7.02 -28.35
C SER A 90 2.18 -6.58 -27.11
N SER A 91 3.49 -6.34 -27.28
CA SER A 91 4.31 -5.78 -26.22
C SER A 91 3.86 -4.38 -25.82
N ASP A 92 3.17 -3.63 -26.68
CA ASP A 92 3.06 -2.17 -26.54
C ASP A 92 1.66 -1.69 -26.10
N LEU A 93 0.70 -2.59 -25.86
CA LEU A 93 -0.65 -2.26 -25.37
C LEU A 93 -0.73 -2.02 -23.86
N TYR A 94 0.29 -1.38 -23.26
CA TYR A 94 0.38 -1.21 -21.80
C TYR A 94 -0.78 -0.41 -21.22
N CYS A 95 -1.30 0.60 -21.93
CA CYS A 95 -2.44 1.39 -21.45
C CYS A 95 -3.73 0.54 -21.38
N ALA A 96 -4.01 -0.26 -22.42
CA ALA A 96 -5.16 -1.17 -22.41
C ALA A 96 -5.01 -2.25 -21.31
N LYS A 97 -3.81 -2.82 -21.16
CA LYS A 97 -3.51 -3.78 -20.08
C LYS A 97 -3.70 -3.17 -18.69
N ALA A 98 -3.23 -1.94 -18.49
CA ALA A 98 -3.43 -1.20 -17.26
C ALA A 98 -4.92 -0.98 -16.98
N ASN A 99 -5.73 -0.60 -17.96
CA ASN A 99 -7.16 -0.40 -17.77
C ASN A 99 -7.90 -1.70 -17.43
N VAL A 100 -7.52 -2.83 -18.02
CA VAL A 100 -8.04 -4.15 -17.64
C VAL A 100 -7.66 -4.50 -16.20
N LEU A 101 -6.38 -4.36 -15.82
CA LEU A 101 -5.95 -4.64 -14.44
C LEU A 101 -6.62 -3.71 -13.43
N ALA A 102 -6.79 -2.42 -13.76
CA ALA A 102 -7.49 -1.47 -12.90
C ALA A 102 -8.95 -1.89 -12.67
N GLN A 103 -9.62 -2.43 -13.70
CA GLN A 103 -10.95 -3.01 -13.54
C GLN A 103 -10.95 -4.21 -12.59
N ARG A 104 -9.98 -5.12 -12.76
CA ARG A 104 -9.84 -6.31 -11.90
C ARG A 104 -9.56 -5.92 -10.46
N VAL A 105 -8.60 -5.03 -10.21
CA VAL A 105 -8.31 -4.46 -8.89
C VAL A 105 -9.56 -3.88 -8.22
N ALA A 106 -10.40 -3.18 -8.98
CA ALA A 106 -11.63 -2.57 -8.48
C ALA A 106 -12.73 -3.60 -8.16
N GLU A 107 -12.73 -4.77 -8.78
CA GLU A 107 -13.71 -5.84 -8.56
C GLU A 107 -13.23 -6.87 -7.54
N GLU A 108 -11.93 -7.12 -7.49
CA GLU A 108 -11.31 -8.05 -6.57
C GLU A 108 -11.43 -7.54 -5.13
N GLY A 109 -11.67 -8.49 -4.22
CA GLY A 109 -11.60 -8.22 -2.79
C GLY A 109 -10.16 -8.17 -2.29
N PRO A 110 -9.97 -7.94 -0.99
CA PRO A 110 -8.66 -8.05 -0.35
C PRO A 110 -8.02 -9.43 -0.59
N GLY A 111 -6.77 -9.47 -1.06
CA GLY A 111 -6.05 -10.72 -1.29
C GLY A 111 -4.68 -10.55 -1.96
N ALA A 112 -3.87 -11.61 -1.94
CA ALA A 112 -2.55 -11.62 -2.56
C ALA A 112 -2.63 -11.48 -4.10
N GLU A 113 -3.67 -12.02 -4.72
CA GLU A 113 -3.96 -11.86 -6.16
C GLU A 113 -4.19 -10.38 -6.50
N ASN A 114 -5.02 -9.68 -5.73
CA ASN A 114 -5.29 -8.25 -5.92
C ASN A 114 -4.01 -7.40 -5.77
N LEU A 115 -3.18 -7.67 -4.75
CA LEU A 115 -1.88 -6.99 -4.62
C LEU A 115 -0.94 -7.27 -5.80
N THR A 116 -0.98 -8.48 -6.37
CA THR A 116 -0.19 -8.83 -7.56
C THR A 116 -0.68 -8.05 -8.77
N ASP A 117 -1.98 -7.97 -8.97
CA ASP A 117 -2.64 -7.20 -10.02
C ASP A 117 -2.34 -5.70 -9.91
N MET A 118 -2.40 -5.13 -8.70
CA MET A 118 -1.97 -3.75 -8.42
C MET A 118 -0.50 -3.54 -8.80
N GLY A 119 0.37 -4.49 -8.43
CA GLY A 119 1.79 -4.42 -8.76
C GLY A 119 2.04 -4.45 -10.27
N LEU A 120 1.34 -5.32 -11.00
CA LEU A 120 1.41 -5.40 -12.46
C LEU A 120 0.86 -4.13 -13.13
N LEU A 121 -0.25 -3.59 -12.63
CA LEU A 121 -0.83 -2.32 -13.09
C LEU A 121 0.23 -1.22 -13.01
N MET A 122 0.84 -1.05 -11.84
CA MET A 122 1.89 -0.04 -11.60
C MET A 122 3.12 -0.25 -12.48
N GLN A 123 3.50 -1.49 -12.80
CA GLN A 123 4.60 -1.76 -13.72
C GLN A 123 4.24 -1.44 -15.17
N TYR A 124 3.00 -1.69 -15.60
CA TYR A 124 2.57 -1.36 -16.95
C TYR A 124 2.48 0.14 -17.19
N THR A 125 2.07 0.92 -16.19
CA THR A 125 1.99 2.39 -16.34
C THR A 125 3.35 3.02 -16.65
N GLU A 126 4.45 2.52 -16.07
CA GLU A 126 5.82 2.97 -16.38
C GLU A 126 6.27 2.67 -17.81
N ARG A 127 5.62 1.70 -18.46
CA ARG A 127 5.97 1.27 -19.82
C ARG A 127 5.12 1.94 -20.90
N ILE A 128 4.15 2.78 -20.51
CA ILE A 128 3.33 3.53 -21.45
C ILE A 128 4.18 4.62 -22.10
N VAL A 129 4.40 4.50 -23.41
CA VAL A 129 5.05 5.53 -24.23
C VAL A 129 3.95 6.40 -24.87
N PRO A 130 3.82 7.70 -24.52
CA PRO A 130 2.72 8.55 -24.98
C PRO A 130 2.61 8.65 -26.51
N GLU A 131 3.73 8.63 -27.21
CA GLU A 131 3.80 8.65 -28.68
C GLU A 131 3.18 7.38 -29.28
N LYS A 132 3.48 6.21 -28.70
CA LYS A 132 2.90 4.93 -29.12
C LYS A 132 1.41 4.83 -28.80
N LEU A 133 1.01 5.34 -27.65
CA LEU A 133 -0.41 5.43 -27.30
C LEU A 133 -1.16 6.35 -28.30
N MET A 134 -0.55 7.47 -28.68
CA MET A 134 -1.11 8.37 -29.68
C MET A 134 -1.28 7.68 -31.05
N GLU A 135 -0.28 6.90 -31.50
CA GLU A 135 -0.35 6.10 -32.73
C GLU A 135 -1.54 5.12 -32.69
N GLN A 136 -1.69 4.39 -31.58
CA GLN A 136 -2.77 3.42 -31.36
C GLN A 136 -4.16 4.10 -31.42
N ILE A 137 -4.33 5.22 -30.72
CA ILE A 137 -5.58 5.99 -30.73
C ILE A 137 -5.89 6.51 -32.14
N ASN A 138 -4.88 7.08 -32.83
CA ASN A 138 -5.04 7.63 -34.16
C ASN A 138 -5.33 6.56 -35.22
N GLN A 139 -4.92 5.31 -35.02
CA GLN A 139 -5.32 4.20 -35.87
C GLN A 139 -6.84 3.98 -35.83
N ASN A 140 -7.43 3.96 -34.62
CA ASN A 140 -8.86 3.76 -34.44
C ASN A 140 -9.66 4.99 -34.91
N ARG A 141 -9.18 6.20 -34.64
CA ARG A 141 -9.80 7.44 -35.13
C ARG A 141 -9.82 7.55 -36.65
N ARG A 142 -8.76 7.10 -37.33
CA ARG A 142 -8.72 7.04 -38.80
C ARG A 142 -9.79 6.09 -39.35
N ALA A 143 -9.96 4.91 -38.74
CA ALA A 143 -11.03 3.98 -39.12
C ALA A 143 -12.44 4.59 -38.90
N ALA A 144 -12.60 5.40 -37.84
CA ALA A 144 -13.82 6.15 -37.54
C ALA A 144 -14.05 7.41 -38.40
N GLY A 145 -13.09 7.80 -39.25
CA GLY A 145 -13.16 9.07 -39.99
C GLY A 145 -13.13 10.31 -39.09
N LEU A 146 -12.46 10.23 -37.94
CA LEU A 146 -12.36 11.30 -36.96
C LEU A 146 -11.00 12.02 -37.04
N PRO A 147 -10.93 13.30 -36.63
CA PRO A 147 -9.67 14.04 -36.59
C PRO A 147 -8.65 13.35 -35.68
N ALA A 148 -7.42 13.23 -36.19
CA ALA A 148 -6.29 12.69 -35.44
C ALA A 148 -5.93 13.61 -34.25
N VAL A 149 -5.37 13.02 -33.22
CA VAL A 149 -4.69 13.72 -32.14
C VAL A 149 -3.29 14.10 -32.63
N GLU A 150 -3.03 15.40 -32.76
CA GLU A 150 -1.78 15.91 -33.31
C GLU A 150 -0.73 16.23 -32.24
N SER A 151 -1.11 16.26 -30.97
CA SER A 151 -0.26 16.71 -29.87
C SER A 151 -0.09 15.63 -28.81
N VAL A 152 1.14 15.15 -28.66
CA VAL A 152 1.53 14.24 -27.58
C VAL A 152 1.29 14.87 -26.20
N ALA A 153 1.39 16.19 -26.08
CA ALA A 153 1.09 16.89 -24.82
C ALA A 153 -0.37 16.68 -24.36
N LYS A 154 -1.33 16.66 -25.30
CA LYS A 154 -2.73 16.35 -24.98
C LYS A 154 -2.89 14.90 -24.50
N VAL A 155 -2.14 13.97 -25.07
CA VAL A 155 -2.13 12.56 -24.63
C VAL A 155 -1.55 12.43 -23.22
N LYS A 156 -0.46 13.14 -22.92
CA LYS A 156 0.13 13.20 -21.57
C LYS A 156 -0.88 13.75 -20.54
N GLN A 157 -1.58 14.82 -20.88
CA GLN A 157 -2.61 15.40 -19.99
C GLN A 157 -3.77 14.42 -19.72
N ALA A 158 -4.23 13.71 -20.76
CA ALA A 158 -5.25 12.67 -20.60
C ALA A 158 -4.74 11.48 -19.77
N LEU A 159 -3.48 11.08 -19.95
CA LEU A 159 -2.82 10.06 -19.13
C LEU A 159 -2.69 10.49 -17.67
N GLU A 160 -2.34 11.73 -17.36
CA GLU A 160 -2.29 12.23 -15.98
C GLU A 160 -3.65 12.15 -15.29
N LYS A 161 -4.74 12.46 -16.01
CA LYS A 161 -6.11 12.25 -15.51
C LYS A 161 -6.38 10.78 -15.22
N GLN A 162 -5.99 9.90 -16.15
CA GLN A 162 -6.17 8.46 -15.99
C GLN A 162 -5.29 7.87 -14.86
N GLN A 163 -4.10 8.41 -14.63
CA GLN A 163 -3.23 8.00 -13.51
C GLN A 163 -3.86 8.31 -12.16
N ARG A 164 -4.45 9.50 -12.00
CA ARG A 164 -5.19 9.85 -10.77
C ARG A 164 -6.33 8.86 -10.52
N GLU A 165 -6.97 8.41 -11.59
CA GLU A 165 -8.06 7.46 -11.51
C GLU A 165 -7.59 6.03 -11.18
N TRP A 166 -6.48 5.57 -11.75
CA TRP A 166 -5.86 4.30 -11.34
C TRP A 166 -5.46 4.31 -9.86
N VAL A 167 -4.87 5.41 -9.37
CA VAL A 167 -4.55 5.59 -7.94
C VAL A 167 -5.81 5.50 -7.10
N ARG A 168 -6.89 6.18 -7.50
CA ARG A 168 -8.19 6.14 -6.81
C ARG A 168 -8.74 4.71 -6.72
N LEU A 169 -8.67 3.94 -7.81
CA LEU A 169 -9.14 2.54 -7.83
C LEU A 169 -8.29 1.64 -6.94
N CYS A 170 -6.95 1.76 -6.98
CA CYS A 170 -6.07 1.04 -6.07
C CYS A 170 -6.35 1.38 -4.60
N LYS A 171 -6.58 2.67 -4.30
CA LYS A 171 -6.91 3.12 -2.95
C LYS A 171 -8.24 2.54 -2.47
N LEU A 172 -9.29 2.60 -3.29
CA LEU A 172 -10.58 1.99 -2.97
C LEU A 172 -10.49 0.48 -2.74
N ALA A 173 -9.61 -0.21 -3.47
CA ALA A 173 -9.37 -1.63 -3.26
C ALA A 173 -8.61 -1.91 -1.95
N LEU A 174 -7.64 -1.07 -1.59
CA LEU A 174 -6.97 -1.12 -0.28
C LEU A 174 -7.94 -0.82 0.87
N ASP A 175 -8.88 0.11 0.69
CA ASP A 175 -9.85 0.50 1.74
C ASP A 175 -10.89 -0.60 2.03
N ARG A 176 -10.94 -1.66 1.22
CA ARG A 176 -11.73 -2.86 1.51
C ARG A 176 -11.04 -3.79 2.50
N TYR A 177 -9.75 -3.62 2.75
CA TYR A 177 -9.08 -4.31 3.85
C TYR A 177 -9.61 -3.74 5.17
N GLN A 178 -9.62 -4.53 6.23
CA GLN A 178 -9.83 -3.99 7.58
C GLN A 178 -8.76 -2.91 7.85
N SER A 179 -9.12 -1.83 8.51
CA SER A 179 -8.27 -0.65 8.67
C SER A 179 -6.87 -0.96 9.24
N GLU A 180 -6.76 -1.97 10.11
CA GLU A 180 -5.49 -2.46 10.68
C GLU A 180 -4.56 -3.17 9.69
N HIS A 181 -5.09 -3.57 8.53
CA HIS A 181 -4.38 -4.35 7.51
C HIS A 181 -4.02 -3.52 6.26
N ILE A 182 -4.50 -2.28 6.13
CA ILE A 182 -4.20 -1.39 4.99
C ILE A 182 -2.68 -1.17 4.87
N GLY A 183 -2.03 -0.80 5.98
CA GLY A 183 -0.59 -0.57 6.01
C GLY A 183 0.21 -1.83 5.65
N LEU A 184 -0.21 -3.00 6.12
CA LEU A 184 0.42 -4.27 5.76
C LEU A 184 0.30 -4.59 4.26
N GLY A 185 -0.90 -4.44 3.69
CA GLY A 185 -1.13 -4.70 2.26
C GLY A 185 -0.29 -3.79 1.37
N LEU A 186 -0.26 -2.48 1.68
CA LEU A 186 0.56 -1.52 0.96
C LEU A 186 2.06 -1.78 1.15
N GLY A 187 2.49 -2.20 2.34
CA GLY A 187 3.87 -2.60 2.63
C GLY A 187 4.32 -3.79 1.78
N MET A 188 3.50 -4.85 1.73
CA MET A 188 3.75 -6.02 0.88
C MET A 188 3.84 -5.65 -0.61
N LEU A 189 2.95 -4.77 -1.08
CA LEU A 189 2.98 -4.27 -2.45
C LEU A 189 4.28 -3.53 -2.76
N LEU A 190 4.72 -2.64 -1.87
CA LEU A 190 5.97 -1.91 -2.05
C LEU A 190 7.20 -2.82 -1.97
N GLU A 191 7.21 -3.85 -1.12
CA GLU A 191 8.29 -4.84 -1.10
C GLU A 191 8.40 -5.59 -2.43
N LEU A 192 7.25 -5.95 -3.04
CA LEU A 192 7.19 -6.57 -4.35
C LEU A 192 7.76 -5.64 -5.43
N LEU A 193 7.36 -4.37 -5.43
CA LEU A 193 7.74 -3.38 -6.45
C LEU A 193 9.18 -2.89 -6.33
N THR A 194 9.69 -2.74 -5.10
CA THR A 194 11.06 -2.29 -4.85
C THR A 194 12.07 -3.43 -4.87
N LYS A 195 11.63 -4.67 -5.13
CA LYS A 195 12.43 -5.90 -4.98
C LYS A 195 13.19 -5.89 -3.65
N LYS A 196 12.45 -5.73 -2.55
CA LYS A 196 13.00 -5.58 -1.19
C LYS A 196 14.04 -4.45 -1.11
N ARG A 197 13.66 -3.23 -1.50
CA ARG A 197 14.47 -1.99 -1.36
C ARG A 197 15.67 -1.86 -2.31
N SER A 198 15.79 -2.71 -3.33
CA SER A 198 16.88 -2.65 -4.31
C SER A 198 16.59 -1.78 -5.53
N GLN A 199 15.34 -1.39 -5.75
CA GLN A 199 14.89 -0.61 -6.91
C GLN A 199 13.89 0.47 -6.51
N ARG A 200 13.80 1.52 -7.34
CA ARG A 200 12.72 2.52 -7.25
C ARG A 200 11.38 1.87 -7.57
N ALA A 201 10.36 2.25 -6.82
CA ALA A 201 8.99 1.87 -7.15
C ALA A 201 8.48 2.69 -8.35
N PRO A 202 7.48 2.18 -9.09
CA PRO A 202 6.74 2.98 -10.07
C PRO A 202 6.16 4.26 -9.49
N GLN A 203 6.02 5.30 -10.32
CA GLN A 203 5.45 6.59 -9.93
C GLN A 203 4.00 6.46 -9.44
N LEU A 204 3.23 5.52 -9.98
CA LEU A 204 1.87 5.26 -9.51
C LEU A 204 1.84 4.72 -8.06
N ALA A 205 2.82 3.89 -7.68
CA ALA A 205 2.97 3.42 -6.30
C ALA A 205 3.26 4.58 -5.35
N TYR A 206 4.12 5.51 -5.78
CA TYR A 206 4.40 6.73 -5.03
C TYR A 206 3.15 7.58 -4.81
N SER A 207 2.36 7.83 -5.86
CA SER A 207 1.11 8.57 -5.72
C SER A 207 0.10 7.88 -4.79
N LEU A 208 0.08 6.54 -4.76
CA LEU A 208 -0.76 5.78 -3.84
C LEU A 208 -0.28 5.90 -2.38
N VAL A 209 1.03 5.88 -2.16
CA VAL A 209 1.62 6.09 -0.84
C VAL A 209 1.36 7.51 -0.34
N ASP A 210 1.50 8.52 -1.21
CA ASP A 210 1.23 9.90 -0.83
C ASP A 210 -0.26 10.07 -0.43
N ALA A 211 -1.19 9.41 -1.13
CA ALA A 211 -2.61 9.39 -0.74
C ALA A 211 -2.85 8.69 0.61
N TYR A 212 -2.15 7.58 0.87
CA TYR A 212 -2.18 6.90 2.16
C TYR A 212 -1.59 7.75 3.29
N GLU A 213 -0.49 8.45 3.04
CA GLU A 213 0.19 9.30 4.03
C GLU A 213 -0.75 10.38 4.57
N VAL A 214 -1.52 11.04 3.70
CA VAL A 214 -2.50 12.06 4.09
C VAL A 214 -3.51 11.52 5.10
N GLU A 215 -4.00 10.30 4.92
CA GLU A 215 -4.97 9.68 5.84
C GLU A 215 -4.31 9.20 7.14
N ALA A 216 -3.06 8.71 7.06
CA ALA A 216 -2.34 8.19 8.21
C ALA A 216 -1.79 9.29 9.15
N GLN A 217 -1.70 10.54 8.69
CA GLN A 217 -1.18 11.67 9.48
C GLN A 217 -1.86 11.82 10.84
N GLY A 218 -3.19 11.70 10.89
CA GLY A 218 -3.95 11.82 12.14
C GLY A 218 -3.58 10.74 13.17
N PHE A 219 -3.38 9.50 12.70
CA PHE A 219 -2.91 8.42 13.55
C PHE A 219 -1.51 8.73 14.10
N PHE A 220 -0.55 9.12 13.24
CA PHE A 220 0.82 9.35 13.68
C PHE A 220 0.96 10.54 14.62
N ALA A 221 0.14 11.58 14.44
CA ALA A 221 0.08 12.75 15.32
C ALA A 221 -0.34 12.38 16.75
N ALA A 222 -1.20 11.38 16.92
CA ALA A 222 -1.64 10.88 18.24
C ALA A 222 -0.72 9.77 18.78
N ALA A 223 -0.40 8.78 17.95
CA ALA A 223 0.30 7.57 18.36
C ALA A 223 1.78 7.84 18.69
N THR A 224 2.46 8.75 17.98
CA THR A 224 3.89 9.00 18.21
C THR A 224 4.15 9.65 19.57
N PRO A 225 3.44 10.72 20.00
CA PRO A 225 3.58 11.26 21.35
C PRO A 225 3.16 10.27 22.43
N ALA A 226 2.05 9.54 22.24
CA ALA A 226 1.59 8.52 23.20
C ALA A 226 2.63 7.42 23.40
N LEU A 227 3.26 6.94 22.33
CA LEU A 227 4.32 5.95 22.38
C LEU A 227 5.52 6.47 23.19
N ARG A 228 5.94 7.72 22.95
CA ARG A 228 7.04 8.34 23.71
C ARG A 228 6.72 8.49 25.20
N GLU A 229 5.50 8.86 25.53
CA GLU A 229 5.08 8.99 26.91
C GLU A 229 5.03 7.63 27.61
N LEU A 230 4.51 6.60 26.93
CA LEU A 230 4.51 5.23 27.44
C LEU A 230 5.93 4.69 27.62
N VAL A 231 6.84 5.01 26.70
CA VAL A 231 8.28 4.72 26.82
C VAL A 231 8.87 5.40 28.06
N ARG A 232 8.60 6.69 28.26
CA ARG A 232 9.10 7.47 29.40
C ARG A 232 8.57 6.91 30.73
N TYR A 233 7.27 6.66 30.80
CA TYR A 233 6.60 6.14 31.99
C TYR A 233 7.09 4.74 32.35
N THR A 234 7.12 3.83 31.37
CA THR A 234 7.61 2.45 31.57
C THR A 234 9.08 2.44 31.99
N SER A 235 9.91 3.32 31.41
CA SER A 235 11.31 3.47 31.81
C SER A 235 11.47 3.93 33.26
N LYS A 236 10.60 4.84 33.73
CA LYS A 236 10.62 5.32 35.11
C LYS A 236 10.22 4.20 36.08
N ARG A 237 9.09 3.54 35.83
CA ARG A 237 8.58 2.44 36.67
C ARG A 237 9.57 1.27 36.74
N ALA A 238 10.26 0.95 35.65
CA ALA A 238 11.29 -0.09 35.64
C ALA A 238 12.52 0.21 36.53
N GLY A 239 12.75 1.48 36.89
CA GLY A 239 13.80 1.88 37.83
C GLY A 239 13.33 1.93 39.29
N GLU A 240 12.05 1.70 39.54
CA GLU A 240 11.42 1.67 40.85
C GLU A 240 11.15 0.22 41.28
N ASP A 241 10.92 -0.02 42.57
CA ASP A 241 10.61 -1.36 43.11
C ASP A 241 9.13 -1.71 42.86
N VAL A 242 8.81 -1.97 41.59
CA VAL A 242 7.45 -2.22 41.10
C VAL A 242 7.20 -3.71 40.87
N SER A 243 5.94 -4.12 41.04
CA SER A 243 5.59 -5.53 40.81
C SER A 243 5.85 -5.95 39.37
N GLN A 244 6.28 -7.20 39.18
CA GLN A 244 6.48 -7.76 37.82
C GLN A 244 5.20 -7.79 36.99
N VAL A 245 4.03 -7.89 37.64
CA VAL A 245 2.73 -7.88 36.96
C VAL A 245 2.46 -6.53 36.32
N GLU A 246 2.71 -5.45 37.07
CA GLU A 246 2.55 -4.09 36.55
C GLU A 246 3.51 -3.82 35.40
N LEU A 247 4.78 -4.19 35.56
CA LEU A 247 5.79 -3.98 34.53
C LEU A 247 5.46 -4.77 33.25
N ALA A 248 4.99 -6.02 33.38
CA ALA A 248 4.53 -6.82 32.24
C ALA A 248 3.32 -6.20 31.53
N TYR A 249 2.40 -5.58 32.27
CA TYR A 249 1.26 -4.87 31.68
C TYR A 249 1.70 -3.67 30.83
N LEU A 250 2.61 -2.84 31.36
CA LEU A 250 3.17 -1.68 30.63
C LEU A 250 3.93 -2.10 29.37
N LEU A 251 4.73 -3.16 29.48
CA LEU A 251 5.50 -3.71 28.36
C LEU A 251 4.59 -4.31 27.28
N GLY A 252 3.52 -5.01 27.68
CA GLY A 252 2.51 -5.50 26.76
C GLY A 252 1.79 -4.36 26.03
N HIS A 253 1.51 -3.25 26.70
CA HIS A 253 0.93 -2.07 26.07
C HIS A 253 1.91 -1.43 25.07
N LEU A 254 3.17 -1.26 25.47
CA LEU A 254 4.22 -0.71 24.61
C LEU A 254 4.41 -1.55 23.34
N LEU A 255 4.43 -2.88 23.48
CA LEU A 255 4.55 -3.82 22.37
C LEU A 255 3.41 -3.65 21.37
N ARG A 256 2.16 -3.57 21.84
CA ARG A 256 0.97 -3.39 20.99
C ARG A 256 1.02 -2.08 20.22
N LEU A 257 1.24 -0.96 20.92
CA LEU A 257 1.28 0.36 20.28
C LEU A 257 2.42 0.46 19.27
N THR A 258 3.59 -0.09 19.60
CA THR A 258 4.74 -0.15 18.69
C THR A 258 4.43 -0.98 17.44
N TYR A 259 3.83 -2.15 17.60
CA TYR A 259 3.49 -3.03 16.49
C TYR A 259 2.46 -2.39 15.54
N THR A 260 1.43 -1.75 16.09
CA THR A 260 0.44 -1.02 15.28
C THR A 260 1.07 0.16 14.55
N TRP A 261 1.91 0.93 15.25
CA TRP A 261 2.65 2.04 14.66
C TRP A 261 3.51 1.57 13.48
N GLU A 262 4.24 0.46 13.65
CA GLU A 262 5.13 -0.11 12.64
C GLU A 262 4.38 -0.53 11.38
N LYS A 263 3.26 -1.24 11.53
CA LYS A 263 2.44 -1.68 10.38
C LYS A 263 2.01 -0.53 9.47
N LEU A 264 1.72 0.62 10.07
CA LEU A 264 1.25 1.79 9.35
C LEU A 264 2.43 2.62 8.82
N ALA A 265 3.58 2.60 9.49
CA ALA A 265 4.75 3.36 9.07
C ALA A 265 5.54 2.68 7.94
N GLN A 266 5.59 1.34 7.93
CA GLN A 266 6.40 0.55 7.00
C GLN A 266 6.22 0.96 5.52
N PRO A 267 5.00 1.20 5.00
CA PRO A 267 4.84 1.66 3.62
C PRO A 267 5.50 3.01 3.32
N LEU A 268 5.39 3.96 4.26
CA LEU A 268 5.99 5.28 4.13
C LEU A 268 7.51 5.18 4.11
N GLU A 269 8.06 4.33 4.97
CA GLU A 269 9.50 4.06 5.06
C GLU A 269 10.02 3.45 3.75
N LEU A 270 9.39 2.38 3.27
CA LEU A 270 9.76 1.73 2.00
C LEU A 270 9.72 2.70 0.82
N ALA A 271 8.72 3.57 0.78
CA ALA A 271 8.60 4.60 -0.25
C ALA A 271 9.75 5.62 -0.15
N LYS A 272 10.03 6.17 1.04
CA LYS A 272 11.14 7.11 1.27
C LYS A 272 12.48 6.49 0.94
N GLU A 273 12.75 5.28 1.41
CA GLU A 273 14.01 4.56 1.14
C GLU A 273 14.22 4.30 -0.35
N SER A 274 13.18 3.84 -1.06
CA SER A 274 13.30 3.63 -2.51
C SER A 274 13.55 4.95 -3.26
N ARG A 275 13.12 6.10 -2.71
CA ARG A 275 13.45 7.45 -3.21
C ARG A 275 14.83 7.96 -2.73
N LEU A 276 15.57 7.19 -1.94
CA LEU A 276 16.81 7.60 -1.24
C LEU A 276 16.60 8.79 -0.30
N GLN A 277 15.43 8.85 0.32
CA GLN A 277 15.05 9.86 1.31
C GLN A 277 15.11 9.28 2.72
N ASP A 278 15.37 10.14 3.68
CA ASP A 278 15.47 9.80 5.09
C ASP A 278 14.11 9.87 5.80
N ASP A 279 13.70 8.81 6.50
CA ASP A 279 12.59 8.85 7.45
C ASP A 279 13.03 9.18 8.88
N ARG A 280 13.08 10.48 9.17
CA ARG A 280 13.47 11.00 10.50
C ARG A 280 12.51 10.57 11.61
N GLN A 281 11.21 10.47 11.33
CA GLN A 281 10.22 10.14 12.35
C GLN A 281 10.36 8.67 12.77
N SER A 282 10.47 7.77 11.79
CA SER A 282 10.74 6.36 12.03
C SER A 282 12.05 6.12 12.76
N ARG A 283 13.12 6.84 12.36
CA ARG A 283 14.42 6.85 13.06
C ARG A 283 14.29 7.24 14.52
N GLN A 284 13.58 8.33 14.80
CA GLN A 284 13.43 8.79 16.18
C GLN A 284 12.67 7.76 17.04
N VAL A 285 11.59 7.19 16.52
CA VAL A 285 10.87 6.12 17.24
C VAL A 285 11.75 4.89 17.43
N ALA A 286 12.59 4.51 16.45
CA ALA A 286 13.55 3.41 16.61
C ALA A 286 14.53 3.69 17.76
N VAL A 287 15.07 4.91 17.84
CA VAL A 287 15.97 5.32 18.92
C VAL A 287 15.28 5.28 20.28
N ASP A 288 14.03 5.75 20.36
CA ASP A 288 13.24 5.76 21.59
C ASP A 288 13.03 4.31 22.09
N LEU A 289 12.69 3.38 21.18
CA LEU A 289 12.52 1.95 21.47
C LEU A 289 13.82 1.25 21.87
N CYS A 290 14.94 1.54 21.19
CA CYS A 290 16.25 1.01 21.59
C CYS A 290 16.63 1.48 22.99
N THR A 291 16.37 2.76 23.31
CA THR A 291 16.74 3.36 24.60
C THR A 291 16.01 2.68 25.76
N ILE A 292 14.71 2.42 25.62
CA ILE A 292 13.97 1.70 26.67
C ILE A 292 14.37 0.23 26.75
N SER A 293 14.59 -0.42 25.61
CA SER A 293 15.04 -1.82 25.58
C SER A 293 16.34 -2.00 26.38
N ALA A 294 17.29 -1.09 26.21
CA ALA A 294 18.55 -1.09 26.96
C ALA A 294 18.32 -0.87 28.48
N LYS A 295 17.45 0.06 28.87
CA LYS A 295 17.12 0.29 30.29
C LYS A 295 16.45 -0.92 30.94
N LEU A 296 15.56 -1.60 30.21
CA LEU A 296 14.88 -2.80 30.70
C LEU A 296 15.85 -3.97 30.84
N LEU A 297 16.79 -4.15 29.90
CA LEU A 297 17.88 -5.12 30.05
C LEU A 297 18.71 -4.86 31.30
N MET A 298 19.07 -3.59 31.56
CA MET A 298 19.84 -3.21 32.74
C MET A 298 19.08 -3.45 34.04
N ALA A 299 17.76 -3.21 34.06
CA ALA A 299 16.91 -3.51 35.20
C ALA A 299 16.79 -5.03 35.44
N ALA A 300 16.59 -5.81 34.37
CA ALA A 300 16.51 -7.28 34.43
C ALA A 300 17.82 -7.91 34.93
N ALA A 301 18.97 -7.32 34.61
CA ALA A 301 20.28 -7.80 35.08
C ALA A 301 20.49 -7.62 36.60
N ARG A 302 19.72 -6.76 37.26
CA ARG A 302 19.78 -6.56 38.73
C ARG A 302 19.05 -7.64 39.52
N GLU A 303 18.14 -8.39 38.89
CA GLU A 303 17.40 -9.52 39.49
C GLU A 303 17.41 -10.74 38.55
N PRO A 304 18.49 -11.56 38.56
CA PRO A 304 18.63 -12.71 37.68
C PRO A 304 17.55 -13.78 37.96
N GLY A 305 16.76 -14.12 36.93
CA GLY A 305 15.70 -15.16 37.00
C GLY A 305 14.28 -14.68 36.70
N THR A 306 14.08 -13.42 36.34
CA THR A 306 12.75 -12.81 36.15
C THR A 306 12.28 -12.83 34.69
N LYS A 307 10.94 -12.85 34.49
CA LYS A 307 10.26 -12.77 33.17
C LYS A 307 10.58 -11.49 32.38
N LEU A 308 11.38 -10.59 32.94
CA LEU A 308 11.83 -9.31 32.38
C LEU A 308 12.78 -9.46 31.19
N VAL A 309 13.63 -10.50 31.17
CA VAL A 309 14.53 -10.78 30.03
C VAL A 309 13.73 -11.03 28.74
N PHE A 310 12.60 -11.73 28.85
CA PHE A 310 11.72 -12.01 27.71
C PHE A 310 11.13 -10.74 27.06
N TRP A 311 10.72 -9.77 27.88
CA TRP A 311 10.18 -8.51 27.39
C TRP A 311 11.25 -7.58 26.81
N ALA A 312 12.44 -7.60 27.38
CA ALA A 312 13.58 -6.90 26.82
C ALA A 312 13.96 -7.48 25.45
N ASP A 313 14.01 -8.80 25.30
CA ASP A 313 14.26 -9.45 24.00
C ASP A 313 13.15 -9.16 22.97
N ALA A 314 11.88 -9.09 23.38
CA ALA A 314 10.78 -8.72 22.48
C ALA A 314 10.84 -7.26 22.02
N LEU A 315 11.23 -6.34 22.89
CA LEU A 315 11.43 -4.93 22.53
C LEU A 315 12.70 -4.71 21.70
N ILE A 316 13.77 -5.48 21.95
CA ILE A 316 14.97 -5.52 21.11
C ILE A 316 14.64 -6.10 19.74
N PHE A 317 13.74 -7.09 19.66
CA PHE A 317 13.26 -7.62 18.39
C PHE A 317 12.43 -6.59 17.63
N LEU A 318 11.49 -5.88 18.29
CA LEU A 318 10.73 -4.79 17.67
C LEU A 318 11.60 -3.60 17.27
N ALA A 319 12.57 -3.22 18.10
CA ALA A 319 13.59 -2.25 17.74
C ALA A 319 14.42 -2.80 16.56
N GLY A 320 14.82 -4.07 16.61
CA GLY A 320 15.55 -4.81 15.59
C GLY A 320 14.86 -4.86 14.24
N LEU A 321 13.52 -4.91 14.20
CA LEU A 321 12.72 -4.83 12.97
C LEU A 321 12.87 -3.47 12.28
N LYS A 322 13.01 -2.37 13.03
CA LYS A 322 13.37 -1.04 12.50
C LYS A 322 14.84 -0.91 12.11
N VAL A 323 15.72 -1.66 12.78
CA VAL A 323 17.18 -1.55 12.63
C VAL A 323 17.72 -2.15 11.33
N ILE A 324 16.90 -2.92 10.60
CA ILE A 324 17.28 -3.39 9.25
C ILE A 324 17.23 -2.25 8.21
N ALA A 325 16.63 -1.09 8.55
CA ALA A 325 16.52 0.09 7.68
C ALA A 325 17.61 1.17 7.91
N LEU A 326 18.44 1.05 8.95
CA LEU A 326 19.38 2.11 9.36
C LEU A 326 20.79 1.56 9.42
N ASP A 327 21.70 2.21 8.70
CA ASP A 327 23.14 1.93 8.60
C ASP A 327 23.65 0.98 9.70
N GLY A 328 23.91 -0.27 9.28
CA GLY A 328 24.32 -1.35 10.16
C GLY A 328 25.53 -0.99 11.05
N ASP A 329 26.34 -0.02 10.66
CA ASP A 329 27.53 0.41 11.40
C ASP A 329 27.24 1.25 12.63
N PHE A 330 26.23 2.13 12.61
CA PHE A 330 25.93 2.99 13.77
C PHE A 330 25.46 2.17 14.97
N LEU A 331 24.63 1.16 14.70
CA LEU A 331 24.09 0.29 15.74
C LEU A 331 24.96 -0.92 16.00
N GLN A 332 25.75 -1.44 15.05
CA GLN A 332 26.83 -2.36 15.42
C GLN A 332 27.77 -1.72 16.42
N ASN A 333 28.07 -0.42 16.27
CA ASN A 333 28.93 0.30 17.21
C ASN A 333 28.21 0.61 18.52
N ARG A 334 26.95 1.06 18.51
CA ARG A 334 26.20 1.33 19.76
C ARG A 334 25.83 0.05 20.52
N ALA A 335 25.34 -0.97 19.82
CA ALA A 335 25.08 -2.29 20.41
C ALA A 335 26.39 -2.97 20.82
N ARG A 336 27.54 -2.81 20.12
CA ARG A 336 28.84 -3.26 20.65
C ARG A 336 29.24 -2.50 21.90
N ASN A 337 29.02 -1.20 21.96
CA ASN A 337 29.39 -0.39 23.13
C ASN A 337 28.50 -0.72 24.34
N GLU A 338 27.21 -0.92 24.12
CA GLU A 338 26.26 -1.34 25.16
C GLU A 338 26.44 -2.83 25.53
N LEU A 339 26.74 -3.72 24.57
CA LEU A 339 27.11 -5.12 24.81
C LEU A 339 28.46 -5.24 25.51
N ALA A 340 29.44 -4.38 25.22
CA ALA A 340 30.71 -4.31 25.93
C ALA A 340 30.50 -3.76 27.36
N ALA A 341 29.56 -2.85 27.56
CA ALA A 341 29.14 -2.40 28.89
C ALA A 341 28.44 -3.51 29.67
N LEU A 342 27.56 -4.29 29.01
CA LEU A 342 26.90 -5.47 29.58
C LEU A 342 27.87 -6.63 29.82
N GLN A 343 28.88 -6.85 28.97
CA GLN A 343 29.95 -7.84 29.15
C GLN A 343 30.86 -7.49 30.32
N LYS A 344 31.15 -6.20 30.53
CA LYS A 344 31.81 -5.72 31.75
C LYS A 344 30.94 -5.93 33.00
N LEU A 345 29.62 -5.90 32.89
CA LEU A 345 28.66 -6.16 33.98
C LEU A 345 28.37 -7.66 34.20
N THR A 346 28.55 -8.52 33.19
CA THR A 346 28.24 -9.98 33.21
C THR A 346 29.44 -10.88 33.48
N LEU A 347 30.60 -10.32 33.82
CA LEU A 347 31.70 -11.06 34.46
C LEU A 347 31.31 -11.67 35.83
N SER A 348 30.05 -11.54 36.25
CA SER A 348 29.40 -12.19 37.39
C SER A 348 28.53 -13.43 37.03
N GLY A 349 28.54 -13.92 35.78
CA GLY A 349 28.23 -15.33 35.50
C GLY A 349 26.80 -15.71 35.04
N VAL A 350 26.19 -14.98 34.09
CA VAL A 350 24.93 -15.43 33.42
C VAL A 350 25.17 -15.63 31.92
N SER A 351 24.86 -16.83 31.40
CA SER A 351 24.94 -17.14 29.95
C SER A 351 23.65 -16.74 29.21
N LEU A 352 23.77 -15.99 28.12
CA LEU A 352 22.65 -15.61 27.25
C LEU A 352 22.27 -16.76 26.29
N PRO A 353 20.96 -17.00 26.03
CA PRO A 353 20.51 -17.99 25.05
C PRO A 353 20.82 -17.56 23.62
N SER A 354 20.97 -18.54 22.72
CA SER A 354 21.23 -18.27 21.30
C SER A 354 20.07 -17.53 20.63
N ARG A 355 20.39 -16.59 19.74
CA ARG A 355 19.43 -15.75 18.97
C ARG A 355 18.28 -16.54 18.33
N LYS A 356 18.54 -17.78 17.91
CA LYS A 356 17.55 -18.66 17.26
C LYS A 356 16.54 -19.25 18.25
N ALA A 357 16.97 -19.51 19.48
CA ALA A 357 16.11 -20.00 20.56
C ALA A 357 15.20 -18.89 21.11
N ALA A 358 15.74 -17.67 21.26
CA ALA A 358 14.96 -16.50 21.67
C ALA A 358 13.81 -16.22 20.69
N VAL A 359 14.09 -16.17 19.38
CA VAL A 359 13.09 -15.90 18.33
C VAL A 359 11.95 -16.93 18.31
N ALA A 360 12.26 -18.22 18.40
CA ALA A 360 11.24 -19.27 18.39
C ALA A 360 10.33 -19.22 19.63
N GLN A 361 10.91 -18.87 20.78
CA GLN A 361 10.19 -18.77 22.04
C GLN A 361 9.30 -17.52 22.11
N THR A 362 9.76 -16.38 21.58
CA THR A 362 8.96 -15.15 21.48
C THR A 362 7.79 -15.29 20.51
N GLN A 363 7.97 -15.97 19.37
CA GLN A 363 6.89 -16.22 18.41
C GLN A 363 5.77 -17.10 18.99
N GLY A 364 6.10 -18.16 19.72
CA GLY A 364 5.11 -19.04 20.35
C GLY A 364 4.28 -18.35 21.43
N VAL A 365 4.90 -17.46 22.22
CA VAL A 365 4.24 -16.74 23.31
C VAL A 365 3.37 -15.59 22.78
N ILE A 366 3.82 -14.86 21.75
CA ILE A 366 2.99 -13.84 21.08
C ILE A 366 1.72 -14.50 20.49
N PHE A 367 1.87 -15.66 19.86
CA PHE A 367 0.73 -16.39 19.29
C PHE A 367 -0.27 -16.87 20.36
N GLN A 368 0.21 -17.42 21.49
CA GLN A 368 -0.66 -17.80 22.61
C GLN A 368 -1.33 -16.60 23.29
N PHE A 369 -0.62 -15.48 23.43
CA PHE A 369 -1.16 -14.26 24.03
C PHE A 369 -2.26 -13.62 23.16
N MET A 370 -2.07 -13.63 21.83
CA MET A 370 -3.10 -13.17 20.89
C MET A 370 -4.30 -14.11 20.80
N GLN A 371 -4.13 -15.43 21.01
CA GLN A 371 -5.27 -16.36 21.11
C GLN A 371 -6.07 -16.22 22.41
N GLN A 372 -5.41 -15.92 23.54
CA GLN A 372 -6.10 -15.79 24.84
C GLN A 372 -6.90 -14.49 24.99
N LYS A 373 -6.54 -13.43 24.26
CA LYS A 373 -7.25 -12.15 24.25
C LYS A 373 -7.89 -11.99 22.88
N GLN A 374 -9.15 -12.39 22.72
CA GLN A 374 -9.96 -12.16 21.51
C GLN A 374 -9.94 -10.67 21.11
N LEU A 375 -8.94 -10.24 20.35
CA LEU A 375 -8.84 -8.89 19.81
C LEU A 375 -9.63 -8.86 18.50
N GLN A 376 -10.95 -8.67 18.65
CA GLN A 376 -11.88 -8.26 17.58
C GLN A 376 -12.40 -6.82 17.83
N GLY A 377 -11.69 -6.01 18.62
CA GLY A 377 -12.13 -4.69 19.06
C GLY A 377 -11.66 -3.53 18.16
N ASN A 378 -12.51 -2.51 18.02
CA ASN A 378 -12.36 -1.36 17.13
C ASN A 378 -11.25 -0.39 17.64
N MET A 379 -10.12 -0.29 16.92
CA MET A 379 -8.90 0.45 17.30
C MET A 379 -9.11 1.90 17.79
N THR A 380 -10.14 2.58 17.29
CA THR A 380 -10.44 3.97 17.66
C THR A 380 -10.92 4.11 19.11
N GLN A 381 -11.63 3.11 19.63
CA GLN A 381 -12.09 3.11 21.03
C GLN A 381 -10.93 2.84 22.00
N GLU A 382 -10.01 1.93 21.64
CA GLU A 382 -8.86 1.64 22.50
C GLU A 382 -7.93 2.85 22.63
N ILE A 383 -7.70 3.61 21.55
CA ILE A 383 -6.94 4.87 21.60
C ILE A 383 -7.65 5.94 22.45
N GLN A 384 -8.98 6.03 22.37
CA GLN A 384 -9.75 6.98 23.17
C GLN A 384 -9.76 6.61 24.65
N GLU A 385 -9.82 5.32 24.99
CA GLU A 385 -9.65 4.84 26.37
C GLU A 385 -8.24 5.13 26.88
N ILE A 386 -7.20 4.96 26.06
CA ILE A 386 -5.81 5.31 26.42
C ILE A 386 -5.66 6.79 26.78
N VAL A 387 -6.28 7.69 26.01
CA VAL A 387 -6.26 9.15 26.29
C VAL A 387 -7.03 9.50 27.56
N ASN A 388 -8.07 8.74 27.91
CA ASN A 388 -8.92 9.02 29.07
C ASN A 388 -8.39 8.41 30.38
N THR A 389 -7.44 7.47 30.31
CA THR A 389 -6.88 6.77 31.48
C THR A 389 -5.51 7.29 31.92
N LEU A 390 -4.86 8.10 31.07
CA LEU A 390 -3.68 8.91 31.40
C LEU A 390 -4.15 10.31 31.83
#